data_AF-A0A1V1PT68-F1
#
_entry.id   AF-A0A1V1PT68-F1
#
_cell.length_a   1.000
_cell.length_b   1.000
_cell.length_c   1.000
_cell.angle_alpha   90.00
_cell.angle_beta   90.00
_cell.angle_gamma   90.00
#
_symmetry.space_group_name_H-M   'P 1'
#
loop_
_entity.id
_entity.type
_entity.pdbx_description
1 polymer ?
#
loop_
_entity_poly.entity_id
_entity_poly.type
_entity_poly.pdbx_seq_one_letter_code
_entity_poly.pdbx_strand_id
1 'polypeptide(L)'
;MHAKAIAAALLLALAVPASAEPPAELVSSVTAMGRIGRSFGATFSPDGREIAFLTTLSGSPQIFTMPVGGGFPRQVTALEDAVDNVEWSPTGDWLAYTVAPAGGLNTQIYIIRPDGSGMRRITAGGQENNFFSGWTEDGAAIAFSSNLRDSAATDPYLWTLASGETRRVAEATGLNNISDVSDDGARMLVTRLVSRGDNNYYLIDTATGRERLLTRHRPPALYGWGEFSPDGRTIYLTTNQDRERTAFARVRLDARGNPGRLEVLAEREDAEAGGASLNLQGTAALLFWNVAGRTEIAFLDTASGRVTPGPTLPAEIGGGGVWSRDGRTITLTLSGAAAPANVYTLSVDDQRLTQITNSPTAGVNVASFVRPELVRYRAHDGLELSGWLYRPANFSAPGPVVLSFHGGPEAQERPNFSSTYQALLSRGIAVFAPNVRGSAGFGRTFVNLDNGTLRANGVRDIEASVNYIVSSGVGDRAKLGIMGGSYGGYMVMAGVTQYPDMFAAGANLFGVVNFETFFAHSQPWMAAISTVEYGNPRTEAAMLRDLSPIHRIDQVRTPLIVLHGANDTNVPVVEAEQVVEGLRARNVPVEYVLFPDEGHGWRKNVNRIRSDVALVDFFDRHLVRGER
;
A
#
# COMPACT_ATOMS: atom_id res chain seq x y z
N MET A 1 -63.33 -9.01 -10.49
CA MET A 1 -63.68 -9.09 -9.06
C MET A 1 -63.12 -10.40 -8.53
N HIS A 2 -62.27 -10.31 -7.48
CA HIS A 2 -61.88 -11.37 -6.53
C HIS A 2 -61.06 -12.56 -7.03
N ALA A 3 -60.14 -13.15 -6.28
CA ALA A 3 -59.38 -12.76 -5.09
C ALA A 3 -58.25 -13.79 -4.92
N LYS A 4 -57.16 -13.35 -4.30
CA LYS A 4 -55.94 -14.10 -3.96
C LYS A 4 -56.23 -15.38 -3.15
N ALA A 5 -55.47 -16.45 -3.42
CA ALA A 5 -55.18 -17.49 -2.45
C ALA A 5 -53.69 -17.42 -2.11
N ILE A 6 -53.41 -17.10 -0.84
CA ILE A 6 -52.09 -16.99 -0.24
C ILE A 6 -51.72 -18.38 0.29
N ALA A 7 -50.59 -18.93 -0.14
CA ALA A 7 -49.92 -20.02 0.57
C ALA A 7 -48.82 -19.39 1.42
N ALA A 8 -49.03 -19.38 2.75
CA ALA A 8 -48.04 -18.95 3.72
C ALA A 8 -47.02 -20.08 3.94
N ALA A 9 -45.80 -19.91 3.45
CA ALA A 9 -44.65 -20.67 3.92
C ALA A 9 -44.07 -19.95 5.14
N LEU A 10 -44.22 -20.56 6.33
CA LEU A 10 -43.48 -20.14 7.53
C LEU A 10 -41.99 -20.40 7.28
N LEU A 11 -41.22 -19.34 7.01
CA LEU A 11 -39.80 -19.32 7.29
C LEU A 11 -39.64 -19.27 8.81
N LEU A 12 -39.28 -20.39 9.43
CA LEU A 12 -38.63 -20.35 10.74
C LEU A 12 -37.27 -19.66 10.52
N ALA A 13 -37.21 -18.37 10.83
CA ALA A 13 -35.95 -17.70 11.08
C ALA A 13 -35.35 -18.35 12.34
N LEU A 14 -34.37 -19.22 12.17
CA LEU A 14 -33.43 -19.52 13.24
C LEU A 14 -32.76 -18.19 13.58
N ALA A 15 -33.18 -17.58 14.69
CA ALA A 15 -32.54 -16.40 15.23
C ALA A 15 -31.10 -16.79 15.56
N VAL A 16 -30.16 -16.36 14.71
CA VAL A 16 -28.76 -16.28 15.08
C VAL A 16 -28.73 -15.40 16.33
N PRO A 17 -28.16 -15.84 17.46
CA PRO A 17 -28.05 -14.97 18.63
C PRO A 17 -27.32 -13.71 18.17
N ALA A 18 -27.97 -12.55 18.35
CA ALA A 18 -27.30 -11.28 18.16
C ALA A 18 -26.04 -11.30 19.03
N SER A 19 -24.88 -11.08 18.42
CA SER A 19 -23.66 -10.90 19.19
C SER A 19 -23.91 -9.80 20.21
N ALA A 20 -23.46 -10.01 21.45
CA ALA A 20 -23.61 -9.00 22.50
C ALA A 20 -22.97 -7.70 22.00
N GLU A 21 -23.63 -6.56 22.23
CA GLU A 21 -23.06 -5.26 21.87
C GLU A 21 -21.68 -5.10 22.56
N PRO A 22 -20.66 -4.61 21.85
CA PRO A 22 -19.34 -4.42 22.43
C PRO A 22 -19.39 -3.50 23.66
N PRO A 23 -18.55 -3.73 24.69
CA PRO A 23 -18.50 -2.86 25.86
C PRO A 23 -18.28 -1.39 25.49
N ALA A 24 -19.05 -0.47 26.09
CA ALA A 24 -19.00 0.96 25.74
C ALA A 24 -17.60 1.59 25.87
N GLU A 25 -16.80 1.15 26.85
CA GLU A 25 -15.41 1.59 27.03
C GLU A 25 -14.51 1.13 25.86
N LEU A 26 -14.69 -0.10 25.37
CA LEU A 26 -13.99 -0.62 24.19
C LEU A 26 -14.37 0.22 22.97
N VAL A 27 -15.66 0.42 22.73
CA VAL A 27 -16.14 1.23 21.59
C VAL A 27 -15.54 2.64 21.64
N SER A 28 -15.54 3.28 22.82
CA SER A 28 -15.02 4.64 22.99
C SER A 28 -13.51 4.72 22.74
N SER A 29 -12.72 3.84 23.36
CA SER A 29 -11.26 3.83 23.23
C SER A 29 -10.80 3.49 21.81
N VAL A 30 -11.38 2.46 21.20
CA VAL A 30 -11.07 2.06 19.81
C VAL A 30 -11.50 3.13 18.82
N THR A 31 -12.66 3.77 19.04
CA THR A 31 -13.10 4.92 18.23
C THR A 31 -12.12 6.08 18.31
N ALA A 32 -11.59 6.40 19.50
CA ALA A 32 -10.60 7.46 19.64
C ALA A 32 -9.31 7.14 18.85
N MET A 33 -8.84 5.90 18.89
CA MET A 33 -7.68 5.46 18.09
C MET A 33 -7.95 5.50 16.59
N GLY A 34 -9.12 5.02 16.15
CA GLY A 34 -9.53 5.06 14.74
C GLY A 34 -9.75 6.47 14.19
N ARG A 35 -9.90 7.49 15.07
CA ARG A 35 -9.96 8.92 14.73
C ARG A 35 -8.60 9.60 14.63
N ILE A 36 -7.51 8.92 14.99
CA ILE A 36 -6.17 9.47 14.83
C ILE A 36 -5.94 9.77 13.35
N GLY A 37 -5.59 11.01 13.09
CA GLY A 37 -5.39 11.52 11.75
C GLY A 37 -3.97 11.36 11.26
N ARG A 38 -3.76 11.85 10.05
CA ARG A 38 -2.46 11.86 9.38
C ARG A 38 -2.32 13.11 8.52
N SER A 39 -1.08 13.54 8.34
CA SER A 39 -0.69 14.63 7.44
C SER A 39 0.51 14.16 6.60
N PHE A 40 0.44 14.28 5.28
CA PHE A 40 1.39 13.63 4.37
C PHE A 40 1.40 14.29 2.98
N GLY A 41 2.35 13.88 2.13
CA GLY A 41 2.36 14.21 0.70
C GLY A 41 2.53 15.70 0.41
N ALA A 42 3.48 16.35 1.09
CA ALA A 42 3.69 17.78 0.93
C ALA A 42 4.53 18.14 -0.30
N THR A 43 4.09 19.16 -1.02
CA THR A 43 4.75 19.78 -2.18
C THR A 43 4.90 21.28 -1.95
N PHE A 44 5.94 21.90 -2.52
CA PHE A 44 6.22 23.34 -2.35
C PHE A 44 5.46 24.19 -3.35
N SER A 45 5.06 25.40 -2.93
CA SER A 45 4.83 26.49 -3.88
C SER A 45 6.13 26.81 -4.63
N PRO A 46 6.08 27.27 -5.89
CA PRO A 46 7.30 27.55 -6.67
C PRO A 46 8.26 28.55 -6.02
N ASP A 47 7.75 29.49 -5.26
CA ASP A 47 8.55 30.48 -4.52
C ASP A 47 9.13 29.93 -3.19
N GLY A 48 8.81 28.68 -2.83
CA GLY A 48 9.28 28.01 -1.63
C GLY A 48 8.74 28.58 -0.32
N ARG A 49 7.67 29.37 -0.36
CA ARG A 49 7.09 30.02 0.84
C ARG A 49 6.00 29.21 1.51
N GLU A 50 5.25 28.43 0.74
CA GLU A 50 4.15 27.60 1.21
C GLU A 50 4.38 26.13 0.84
N ILE A 51 3.65 25.26 1.52
CA ILE A 51 3.42 23.88 1.09
C ILE A 51 1.93 23.65 0.85
N ALA A 52 1.61 22.80 -0.11
CA ALA A 52 0.33 22.09 -0.16
C ALA A 52 0.56 20.66 0.34
N PHE A 53 -0.37 20.12 1.10
CA PHE A 53 -0.26 18.78 1.68
C PHE A 53 -1.65 18.19 1.94
N LEU A 54 -1.70 16.88 2.18
CA LEU A 54 -2.92 16.17 2.52
C LEU A 54 -3.02 15.99 4.02
N THR A 55 -4.22 16.21 4.59
CA THR A 55 -4.47 15.88 5.99
C THR A 55 -5.92 15.47 6.23
N THR A 56 -6.13 14.66 7.27
CA THR A 56 -7.46 14.18 7.68
C THR A 56 -8.11 15.06 8.75
N LEU A 57 -7.65 16.30 8.95
CA LEU A 57 -8.23 17.24 9.93
C LEU A 57 -9.75 17.42 9.75
N SER A 58 -10.23 17.37 8.50
CA SER A 58 -11.65 17.50 8.14
C SER A 58 -12.39 16.16 8.04
N GLY A 59 -11.79 15.05 8.49
CA GLY A 59 -12.43 13.72 8.55
C GLY A 59 -12.07 12.75 7.42
N SER A 60 -11.61 13.23 6.27
CA SER A 60 -10.98 12.44 5.20
C SER A 60 -9.76 13.22 4.67
N PRO A 61 -8.80 12.57 3.97
CA PRO A 61 -7.69 13.29 3.34
C PRO A 61 -8.20 14.37 2.40
N GLN A 62 -7.90 15.64 2.71
CA GLN A 62 -8.20 16.80 1.89
C GLN A 62 -6.95 17.67 1.75
N ILE A 63 -6.95 18.57 0.76
CA ILE A 63 -5.84 19.48 0.49
C ILE A 63 -5.89 20.66 1.46
N PHE A 64 -4.75 20.94 2.08
CA PHE A 64 -4.52 22.13 2.87
C PHE A 64 -3.22 22.81 2.42
N THR A 65 -3.13 24.12 2.61
CA THR A 65 -1.86 24.87 2.47
C THR A 65 -1.42 25.48 3.78
N MET A 66 -0.11 25.67 3.95
CA MET A 66 0.46 26.44 5.06
C MET A 66 1.83 27.02 4.69
N PRO A 67 2.33 28.03 5.42
CA PRO A 67 3.73 28.46 5.28
C PRO A 67 4.71 27.32 5.56
N VAL A 68 5.86 27.28 4.86
CA VAL A 68 6.90 26.26 5.05
C VAL A 68 7.44 26.22 6.49
N GLY A 69 7.43 27.36 7.19
CA GLY A 69 7.82 27.45 8.60
C GLY A 69 6.77 26.90 9.59
N GLY A 70 5.66 26.37 9.10
CA GLY A 70 4.51 25.94 9.90
C GLY A 70 3.50 27.06 10.14
N GLY A 71 2.42 26.73 10.87
CA GLY A 71 1.33 27.66 11.18
C GLY A 71 -0.03 26.98 11.11
N PHE A 72 -1.10 27.78 11.18
CA PHE A 72 -2.45 27.27 11.03
C PHE A 72 -2.73 26.97 9.53
N PRO A 73 -3.15 25.75 9.17
CA PRO A 73 -3.35 25.39 7.78
C PRO A 73 -4.68 25.95 7.22
N ARG A 74 -4.68 26.35 5.95
CA ARG A 74 -5.89 26.75 5.22
C ARG A 74 -6.41 25.58 4.40
N GLN A 75 -7.67 25.21 4.60
CA GLN A 75 -8.32 24.17 3.80
C GLN A 75 -8.56 24.66 2.36
N VAL A 76 -8.21 23.83 1.38
CA VAL A 76 -8.41 24.11 -0.05
C VAL A 76 -9.56 23.30 -0.63
N THR A 77 -9.68 22.02 -0.24
CA THR A 77 -10.77 21.14 -0.69
C THR A 77 -11.63 20.66 0.47
N ALA A 78 -12.91 20.41 0.21
CA ALA A 78 -13.87 19.84 1.14
C ALA A 78 -14.78 18.85 0.40
N LEU A 79 -14.15 17.84 -0.22
CA LEU A 79 -14.83 16.84 -1.04
C LEU A 79 -15.45 15.74 -0.17
N GLU A 80 -16.44 15.04 -0.71
CA GLU A 80 -17.01 13.84 -0.08
C GLU A 80 -15.98 12.70 -0.04
N ASP A 81 -15.31 12.46 -1.16
CA ASP A 81 -14.27 11.45 -1.30
C ASP A 81 -12.89 11.96 -0.89
N ALA A 82 -12.01 11.01 -0.54
CA ALA A 82 -10.64 11.28 -0.14
C ALA A 82 -9.79 11.71 -1.35
N VAL A 83 -8.93 12.70 -1.11
CA VAL A 83 -7.84 13.08 -2.03
C VAL A 83 -6.65 12.16 -1.80
N ASP A 84 -6.09 11.57 -2.86
CA ASP A 84 -5.01 10.59 -2.77
C ASP A 84 -3.60 11.22 -2.92
N ASN A 85 -3.45 12.25 -3.75
CA ASN A 85 -2.21 13.03 -3.90
C ASN A 85 -2.48 14.52 -4.16
N VAL A 86 -1.44 15.36 -4.06
CA VAL A 86 -1.48 16.76 -4.50
C VAL A 86 -0.09 17.21 -5.00
N GLU A 87 -0.06 17.99 -6.08
CA GLU A 87 1.15 18.56 -6.66
C GLU A 87 0.93 20.02 -7.08
N TRP A 88 1.83 20.92 -6.66
CA TRP A 88 1.77 22.33 -7.06
C TRP A 88 2.30 22.49 -8.48
N SER A 89 1.62 23.28 -9.31
CA SER A 89 2.12 23.59 -10.64
C SER A 89 3.45 24.36 -10.56
N PRO A 90 4.38 24.11 -11.48
CA PRO A 90 5.62 24.88 -11.59
C PRO A 90 5.43 26.40 -11.68
N THR A 91 4.28 26.86 -12.19
CA THR A 91 3.93 28.29 -12.29
C THR A 91 3.32 28.88 -11.02
N GLY A 92 2.75 28.04 -10.15
CA GLY A 92 2.18 28.45 -8.86
C GLY A 92 0.67 28.68 -8.87
N ASP A 93 0.06 28.78 -10.05
CA ASP A 93 -1.34 29.14 -10.20
C ASP A 93 -2.33 28.01 -9.88
N TRP A 94 -1.86 26.75 -9.88
CA TRP A 94 -2.70 25.56 -9.79
C TRP A 94 -2.12 24.50 -8.86
N LEU A 95 -3.00 23.71 -8.26
CA LEU A 95 -2.71 22.42 -7.65
C LEU A 95 -3.38 21.35 -8.50
N ALA A 96 -2.65 20.29 -8.86
CA ALA A 96 -3.22 19.06 -9.42
C ALA A 96 -3.41 18.04 -8.29
N TYR A 97 -4.47 17.24 -8.36
CA TYR A 97 -4.73 16.20 -7.37
C TYR A 97 -5.59 15.08 -7.94
N THR A 98 -5.61 13.96 -7.23
CA THR A 98 -6.41 12.80 -7.59
C THR A 98 -7.48 12.48 -6.54
N VAL A 99 -8.61 11.99 -7.02
CA VAL A 99 -9.72 11.48 -6.20
C VAL A 99 -10.20 10.17 -6.79
N ALA A 100 -10.41 9.17 -5.94
CA ALA A 100 -11.06 7.93 -6.31
C ALA A 100 -12.50 7.91 -5.78
N PRO A 101 -13.52 8.09 -6.65
CA PRO A 101 -14.91 8.12 -6.21
C PRO A 101 -15.33 6.85 -5.48
N ALA A 102 -16.07 6.99 -4.39
CA ALA A 102 -16.55 5.89 -3.55
C ALA A 102 -15.44 4.91 -3.10
N GLY A 103 -14.19 5.38 -3.04
CA GLY A 103 -13.04 4.58 -2.64
C GLY A 103 -12.62 3.51 -3.65
N GLY A 104 -13.09 3.54 -4.89
CA GLY A 104 -12.73 2.59 -5.96
C GLY A 104 -11.33 2.81 -6.56
N LEU A 105 -11.06 2.19 -7.71
CA LEU A 105 -9.79 2.36 -8.44
C LEU A 105 -9.84 3.41 -9.55
N ASN A 106 -11.05 3.76 -10.02
CA ASN A 106 -11.32 4.64 -11.17
C ASN A 106 -10.97 6.11 -10.84
N THR A 107 -9.68 6.34 -10.64
CA THR A 107 -9.11 7.57 -10.12
C THR A 107 -9.30 8.67 -11.14
N GLN A 108 -9.76 9.83 -10.69
CA GLN A 108 -10.00 11.02 -11.50
C GLN A 108 -8.94 12.06 -11.16
N ILE A 109 -8.50 12.83 -12.16
CA ILE A 109 -7.51 13.90 -11.99
C ILE A 109 -8.23 15.25 -12.07
N TYR A 110 -7.90 16.13 -11.13
CA TYR A 110 -8.46 17.47 -11.00
C TYR A 110 -7.34 18.50 -10.91
N ILE A 111 -7.69 19.74 -11.24
CA ILE A 111 -6.93 20.93 -10.87
C ILE A 111 -7.79 21.89 -10.06
N ILE A 112 -7.17 22.68 -9.20
CA ILE A 112 -7.80 23.73 -8.39
C ILE A 112 -6.80 24.86 -8.14
N ARG A 113 -7.26 26.10 -8.01
CA ARG A 113 -6.36 27.17 -7.56
C ARG A 113 -6.03 26.98 -6.08
N PRO A 114 -4.87 27.45 -5.59
CA PRO A 114 -4.53 27.36 -4.18
C PRO A 114 -5.62 27.95 -3.28
N ASP A 115 -6.32 29.01 -3.69
CA ASP A 115 -7.41 29.62 -2.94
C ASP A 115 -8.70 28.77 -2.83
N GLY A 116 -8.76 27.62 -3.51
CA GLY A 116 -9.93 26.73 -3.57
C GLY A 116 -10.90 27.03 -4.72
N SER A 117 -10.63 28.06 -5.53
CA SER A 117 -11.46 28.42 -6.67
C SER A 117 -11.08 27.65 -7.94
N GLY A 118 -11.96 27.67 -8.94
CA GLY A 118 -11.65 27.18 -10.28
C GLY A 118 -11.44 25.67 -10.39
N MET A 119 -11.97 24.88 -9.45
CA MET A 119 -11.89 23.42 -9.48
C MET A 119 -12.41 22.87 -10.82
N ARG A 120 -11.60 22.02 -11.47
CA ARG A 120 -11.92 21.39 -12.76
C ARG A 120 -11.41 19.96 -12.80
N ARG A 121 -12.27 19.01 -13.17
CA ARG A 121 -11.86 17.66 -13.58
C ARG A 121 -11.22 17.70 -14.97
N ILE A 122 -10.08 17.05 -15.14
CA ILE A 122 -9.38 17.00 -16.44
C ILE A 122 -9.49 15.63 -17.14
N THR A 123 -9.88 14.58 -16.42
CA THR A 123 -10.18 13.27 -16.99
C THR A 123 -11.68 13.08 -17.27
N ALA A 124 -12.01 12.09 -18.10
CA ALA A 124 -13.38 11.85 -18.57
C ALA A 124 -14.35 11.54 -17.42
N GLY A 125 -13.90 10.78 -16.42
CA GLY A 125 -14.67 10.43 -15.22
C GLY A 125 -15.67 9.31 -15.49
N GLY A 126 -15.15 8.11 -15.75
CA GLY A 126 -15.92 6.89 -16.01
C GLY A 126 -15.33 5.64 -15.35
N GLN A 127 -15.14 4.59 -16.15
CA GLN A 127 -14.60 3.29 -15.71
C GLN A 127 -13.07 3.19 -15.87
N GLU A 128 -12.45 4.25 -16.36
CA GLU A 128 -11.01 4.31 -16.54
C GLU A 128 -10.28 4.59 -15.23
N ASN A 129 -9.15 3.92 -15.05
CA ASN A 129 -8.16 4.18 -14.02
C ASN A 129 -7.13 5.16 -14.61
N ASN A 130 -6.93 6.29 -13.93
CA ASN A 130 -5.92 7.28 -14.30
C ASN A 130 -4.82 7.34 -13.24
N PHE A 131 -3.57 7.26 -13.68
CA PHE A 131 -2.38 7.32 -12.83
C PHE A 131 -1.68 8.64 -13.10
N PHE A 132 -1.81 9.57 -12.16
CA PHE A 132 -1.17 10.90 -12.23
C PHE A 132 0.36 10.77 -12.17
N SER A 133 1.06 11.49 -13.05
CA SER A 133 2.52 11.44 -13.19
C SER A 133 3.21 12.80 -13.11
N GLY A 134 2.49 13.86 -12.73
CA GLY A 134 3.06 15.18 -12.49
C GLY A 134 2.79 16.22 -13.57
N TRP A 135 3.19 17.46 -13.29
CA TRP A 135 3.24 18.55 -14.25
C TRP A 135 4.47 18.45 -15.17
N THR A 136 4.39 18.99 -16.38
CA THR A 136 5.60 19.33 -17.15
C THR A 136 6.31 20.49 -16.46
N GLU A 137 7.65 20.59 -16.56
CA GLU A 137 8.44 21.63 -15.84
C GLU A 137 8.02 23.07 -16.19
N ASP A 138 7.50 23.30 -17.39
CA ASP A 138 6.95 24.59 -17.81
C ASP A 138 5.54 24.90 -17.23
N GLY A 139 4.91 23.93 -16.58
CA GLY A 139 3.55 23.98 -16.03
C GLY A 139 2.44 24.04 -17.08
N ALA A 140 2.75 23.79 -18.36
CA ALA A 140 1.78 23.90 -19.44
C ALA A 140 0.90 22.66 -19.61
N ALA A 141 1.33 21.50 -19.12
CA ALA A 141 0.61 20.24 -19.23
C ALA A 141 0.73 19.36 -17.99
N ILE A 142 -0.17 18.37 -17.89
CA ILE A 142 -0.14 17.29 -16.90
C ILE A 142 0.06 15.97 -17.64
N ALA A 143 1.02 15.17 -17.16
CA ALA A 143 1.26 13.82 -17.64
C ALA A 143 0.51 12.80 -16.77
N PHE A 144 -0.07 11.79 -17.40
CA PHE A 144 -0.72 10.68 -16.71
C PHE A 144 -0.80 9.43 -17.60
N SER A 145 -0.86 8.26 -16.97
CA SER A 145 -1.19 7.00 -17.65
C SER A 145 -2.68 6.68 -17.48
N SER A 146 -3.33 6.09 -18.49
CA SER A 146 -4.75 5.74 -18.40
C SER A 146 -5.11 4.52 -19.23
N ASN A 147 -6.04 3.71 -18.73
CA ASN A 147 -6.64 2.58 -19.45
C ASN A 147 -7.90 2.99 -20.25
N LEU A 148 -8.09 4.29 -20.51
CA LEU A 148 -9.23 4.85 -21.24
C LEU A 148 -9.49 4.18 -22.59
N ARG A 149 -8.43 3.76 -23.31
CA ARG A 149 -8.54 3.10 -24.62
C ARG A 149 -8.85 1.61 -24.50
N ASP A 150 -8.18 0.92 -23.58
CA ASP A 150 -8.18 -0.54 -23.44
C ASP A 150 -8.09 -0.90 -21.96
N SER A 151 -9.06 -1.64 -21.43
CA SER A 151 -9.10 -2.00 -20.00
C SER A 151 -7.97 -2.94 -19.56
N ALA A 152 -7.25 -3.57 -20.50
CA ALA A 152 -6.12 -4.44 -20.25
C ALA A 152 -4.75 -3.75 -20.42
N ALA A 153 -4.71 -2.49 -20.86
CA ALA A 153 -3.47 -1.74 -21.08
C ALA A 153 -3.57 -0.31 -20.54
N THR A 154 -2.45 0.29 -20.18
CA THR A 154 -2.41 1.73 -19.84
C THR A 154 -1.53 2.47 -20.84
N ASP A 155 -2.07 3.52 -21.45
CA ASP A 155 -1.34 4.38 -22.40
C ASP A 155 -0.87 5.66 -21.71
N PRO A 156 0.25 6.29 -22.15
CA PRO A 156 0.67 7.62 -21.70
C PRO A 156 -0.12 8.74 -22.38
N TYR A 157 -0.57 9.73 -21.60
CA TYR A 157 -1.31 10.91 -22.04
C TYR A 157 -0.67 12.21 -21.55
N LEU A 158 -0.91 13.28 -22.30
CA LEU A 158 -0.69 14.67 -21.90
C LEU A 158 -2.02 15.42 -21.97
N TRP A 159 -2.33 16.16 -20.91
CA TRP A 159 -3.42 17.13 -20.91
C TRP A 159 -2.87 18.55 -20.89
N THR A 160 -3.27 19.38 -21.86
CA THR A 160 -2.75 20.74 -22.04
C THR A 160 -3.63 21.76 -21.31
N LEU A 161 -3.03 22.56 -20.43
CA LEU A 161 -3.74 23.52 -19.56
C LEU A 161 -4.53 24.57 -20.34
N ALA A 162 -3.91 25.14 -21.38
CA ALA A 162 -4.44 26.25 -22.15
C ALA A 162 -5.65 25.87 -23.02
N SER A 163 -5.59 24.71 -23.69
CA SER A 163 -6.67 24.24 -24.56
C SER A 163 -7.69 23.33 -23.84
N GLY A 164 -7.27 22.69 -22.74
CA GLY A 164 -8.03 21.63 -22.09
C GLY A 164 -8.04 20.32 -22.87
N GLU A 165 -7.20 20.17 -23.88
CA GLU A 165 -7.14 18.97 -24.74
C GLU A 165 -6.31 17.85 -24.10
N THR A 166 -6.84 16.63 -24.12
CA THR A 166 -6.12 15.40 -23.77
C THR A 166 -5.62 14.71 -25.03
N ARG A 167 -4.30 14.50 -25.12
CA ARG A 167 -3.65 13.79 -26.23
C ARG A 167 -3.01 12.50 -25.73
N ARG A 168 -3.32 11.38 -26.36
CA ARG A 168 -2.56 10.13 -26.20
C ARG A 168 -1.20 10.29 -26.87
N VAL A 169 -0.12 10.09 -26.12
CA VAL A 169 1.25 10.27 -26.63
C VAL A 169 1.69 9.05 -27.45
N ALA A 170 1.41 7.85 -26.94
CA ALA A 170 1.70 6.60 -27.63
C ALA A 170 0.59 5.59 -27.33
N GLU A 171 0.35 4.69 -28.27
CA GLU A 171 -0.41 3.49 -28.00
C GLU A 171 0.52 2.44 -27.40
N ALA A 172 0.23 2.00 -26.18
CA ALA A 172 1.08 1.09 -25.44
C ALA A 172 0.41 -0.28 -25.26
N THR A 173 1.23 -1.30 -25.00
CA THR A 173 0.76 -2.63 -24.64
C THR A 173 1.05 -2.91 -23.17
N GLY A 174 0.19 -3.71 -22.53
CA GLY A 174 0.32 -4.05 -21.13
C GLY A 174 0.20 -2.85 -20.17
N LEU A 175 0.68 -3.03 -18.95
CA LEU A 175 0.61 -2.01 -17.92
C LEU A 175 1.84 -1.12 -17.94
N ASN A 176 1.59 0.14 -18.29
CA ASN A 176 2.56 1.21 -18.34
C ASN A 176 2.27 2.26 -17.27
N ASN A 177 3.33 2.84 -16.70
CA ASN A 177 3.25 4.06 -15.90
C ASN A 177 4.32 5.03 -16.38
N ILE A 178 3.99 6.30 -16.52
CA ILE A 178 4.99 7.34 -16.74
C ILE A 178 5.72 7.55 -15.40
N SER A 179 7.04 7.38 -15.41
CA SER A 179 7.89 7.68 -14.27
C SER A 179 8.36 9.13 -14.26
N ASP A 180 8.64 9.70 -15.44
CA ASP A 180 9.11 11.08 -15.56
C ASP A 180 8.94 11.64 -16.99
N VAL A 181 8.95 12.96 -17.11
CA VAL A 181 8.99 13.71 -18.36
C VAL A 181 10.22 14.61 -18.34
N SER A 182 11.04 14.60 -19.39
CA SER A 182 12.22 15.48 -19.45
C SER A 182 11.82 16.95 -19.34
N ASP A 183 12.67 17.79 -18.75
CA ASP A 183 12.40 19.22 -18.52
C ASP A 183 11.98 19.99 -19.79
N ASP A 184 12.50 19.57 -20.96
CA ASP A 184 12.15 20.13 -22.27
C ASP A 184 10.82 19.61 -22.85
N GLY A 185 10.15 18.69 -22.15
CA GLY A 185 8.90 18.03 -22.55
C GLY A 185 9.04 17.07 -23.73
N ALA A 186 10.23 16.84 -24.26
CA ALA A 186 10.43 16.09 -25.51
C ALA A 186 10.38 14.56 -25.32
N ARG A 187 10.59 14.08 -24.09
CA ARG A 187 10.71 12.64 -23.80
C ARG A 187 9.94 12.25 -22.55
N MET A 188 9.34 11.07 -22.59
CA MET A 188 8.75 10.40 -21.43
C MET A 188 9.55 9.15 -21.09
N LEU A 189 9.83 8.97 -19.81
CA LEU A 189 10.31 7.73 -19.25
C LEU A 189 9.10 6.92 -18.79
N VAL A 190 8.90 5.75 -19.40
CA VAL A 190 7.74 4.89 -19.14
C VAL A 190 8.23 3.53 -18.66
N THR A 191 7.73 3.08 -17.52
CA THR A 191 7.93 1.71 -17.04
C THR A 191 6.80 0.84 -17.56
N ARG A 192 7.12 -0.36 -18.06
CA ARG A 192 6.14 -1.37 -18.50
C ARG A 192 6.39 -2.69 -17.79
N LEU A 193 5.35 -3.17 -17.13
CA LEU A 193 5.36 -4.45 -16.43
C LEU A 193 5.34 -5.61 -17.44
N VAL A 194 6.24 -6.58 -17.25
CA VAL A 194 6.23 -7.86 -17.97
C VAL A 194 5.54 -8.90 -17.11
N SER A 195 5.96 -9.01 -15.86
CA SER A 195 5.33 -9.76 -14.79
C SER A 195 5.68 -9.13 -13.46
N ARG A 196 5.03 -9.53 -12.38
CA ARG A 196 5.54 -9.25 -11.04
C ARG A 196 7.03 -9.67 -10.93
N GLY A 197 7.86 -8.77 -10.39
CA GLY A 197 9.33 -8.92 -10.34
C GLY A 197 10.11 -8.67 -11.65
N ASP A 198 9.46 -8.32 -12.76
CA ASP A 198 10.08 -8.05 -14.07
C ASP A 198 9.42 -6.87 -14.80
N ASN A 199 10.18 -5.83 -15.08
CA ASN A 199 9.69 -4.70 -15.87
C ASN A 199 10.80 -4.01 -16.65
N ASN A 200 10.42 -3.26 -17.67
CA ASN A 200 11.37 -2.54 -18.51
C ASN A 200 11.04 -1.05 -18.55
N TYR A 201 12.08 -0.23 -18.62
CA TYR A 201 11.98 1.18 -18.97
C TYR A 201 12.04 1.39 -20.47
N TYR A 202 11.22 2.33 -20.92
CA TYR A 202 11.09 2.78 -22.29
C TYR A 202 11.20 4.29 -22.34
N LEU A 203 11.87 4.79 -23.38
CA LEU A 203 11.89 6.19 -23.75
C LEU A 203 10.87 6.41 -24.86
N ILE A 204 9.93 7.31 -24.65
CA ILE A 204 8.92 7.69 -25.66
C ILE A 204 9.17 9.14 -26.08
N ASP A 205 9.30 9.35 -27.39
CA ASP A 205 9.33 10.68 -27.99
C ASP A 205 7.92 11.30 -27.97
N THR A 206 7.74 12.43 -27.30
CA THR A 206 6.39 12.96 -27.01
C THR A 206 5.67 13.53 -28.23
N ALA A 207 6.42 13.90 -29.27
CA ALA A 207 5.89 14.45 -30.51
C ALA A 207 5.44 13.33 -31.48
N THR A 208 6.24 12.27 -31.60
CA THR A 208 6.02 11.19 -32.58
C THR A 208 5.39 9.94 -31.98
N GLY A 209 5.40 9.79 -30.65
CA GLY A 209 4.98 8.57 -29.96
C GLY A 209 5.94 7.40 -30.14
N ARG A 210 7.13 7.62 -30.76
CA ARG A 210 8.08 6.54 -31.03
C ARG A 210 8.72 6.07 -29.73
N GLU A 211 8.59 4.78 -29.47
CA GLU A 211 9.10 4.11 -28.30
C GLU A 211 10.49 3.48 -28.53
N ARG A 212 11.31 3.47 -27.49
CA ARG A 212 12.61 2.79 -27.43
C ARG A 212 12.79 2.07 -26.10
N LEU A 213 13.10 0.78 -26.15
CA LEU A 213 13.48 0.00 -24.96
C LEU A 213 14.85 0.46 -24.41
N LEU A 214 14.92 0.76 -23.11
CA LEU A 214 16.14 1.23 -22.44
C LEU A 214 16.84 0.15 -21.64
N THR A 215 16.10 -0.71 -20.96
CA THR A 215 16.64 -1.59 -19.92
C THR A 215 16.49 -3.06 -20.26
N ARG A 216 16.77 -3.44 -21.51
CA ARG A 216 16.72 -4.85 -21.93
C ARG A 216 17.64 -5.69 -21.05
N HIS A 217 17.08 -6.74 -20.46
CA HIS A 217 17.81 -7.58 -19.51
C HIS A 217 17.35 -9.04 -19.56
N ARG A 218 18.25 -9.94 -19.17
CA ARG A 218 18.01 -11.36 -18.86
C ARG A 218 19.10 -11.81 -17.87
N PRO A 219 18.79 -12.49 -16.76
CA PRO A 219 17.46 -12.94 -16.29
C PRO A 219 16.55 -11.78 -15.84
N PRO A 220 15.24 -12.01 -15.56
CA PRO A 220 14.29 -11.00 -15.12
C PRO A 220 14.81 -10.08 -13.99
N ALA A 221 14.49 -8.80 -14.08
CA ALA A 221 14.91 -7.76 -13.13
C ALA A 221 13.82 -6.69 -12.93
N LEU A 222 13.80 -6.16 -11.71
CA LEU A 222 12.94 -5.06 -11.32
C LEU A 222 13.66 -3.72 -11.57
N TYR A 223 12.91 -2.76 -12.08
CA TYR A 223 13.28 -1.37 -12.26
C TYR A 223 12.24 -0.50 -11.53
N GLY A 224 12.65 0.15 -10.43
CA GLY A 224 11.79 0.88 -9.51
C GLY A 224 11.67 2.38 -9.84
N TRP A 225 12.14 3.25 -8.95
CA TRP A 225 12.25 4.70 -9.19
C TRP A 225 13.06 4.98 -10.46
N GLY A 226 12.70 6.05 -11.19
CA GLY A 226 13.37 6.48 -12.42
C GLY A 226 13.09 7.94 -12.76
N GLU A 227 14.13 8.77 -12.87
CA GLU A 227 14.05 10.21 -13.17
C GLU A 227 15.16 10.63 -14.14
N PHE A 228 14.88 11.61 -15.00
CA PHE A 228 15.88 12.24 -15.86
C PHE A 228 16.80 13.17 -15.06
N SER A 229 18.04 13.33 -15.51
CA SER A 229 18.79 14.54 -15.24
C SER A 229 18.15 15.73 -15.97
N PRO A 230 18.30 16.97 -15.48
CA PRO A 230 17.70 18.16 -16.11
C PRO A 230 18.07 18.34 -17.60
N ASP A 231 19.24 17.86 -18.02
CA ASP A 231 19.66 17.90 -19.43
C ASP A 231 19.06 16.78 -20.30
N GLY A 232 18.26 15.87 -19.72
CA GLY A 232 17.64 14.73 -20.39
C GLY A 232 18.61 13.67 -20.90
N ARG A 233 19.88 13.67 -20.43
CA ARG A 233 20.95 12.77 -20.92
C ARG A 233 21.30 11.65 -19.96
N THR A 234 20.84 11.68 -18.73
CA THR A 234 21.02 10.60 -17.76
C THR A 234 19.66 10.22 -17.20
N ILE A 235 19.45 8.93 -16.98
CA ILE A 235 18.32 8.42 -16.21
C ILE A 235 18.91 7.84 -14.93
N TYR A 236 18.51 8.37 -13.78
CA TYR A 236 18.78 7.76 -12.49
C TYR A 236 17.64 6.80 -12.17
N LEU A 237 17.95 5.64 -11.61
CA LEU A 237 16.95 4.63 -11.32
C LEU A 237 17.34 3.71 -10.18
N THR A 238 16.38 2.94 -9.67
CA THR A 238 16.65 1.78 -8.81
C THR A 238 16.47 0.48 -9.58
N THR A 239 17.35 -0.52 -9.39
CA THR A 239 17.21 -1.83 -10.02
C THR A 239 17.91 -2.94 -9.27
N ASN A 240 17.41 -4.18 -9.38
CA ASN A 240 18.11 -5.39 -8.94
C ASN A 240 18.74 -6.17 -10.11
N GLN A 241 18.89 -5.57 -11.30
CA GLN A 241 19.51 -6.27 -12.42
C GLN A 241 20.90 -6.80 -12.02
N ASP A 242 21.11 -8.10 -12.27
CA ASP A 242 22.34 -8.83 -11.94
C ASP A 242 22.64 -8.92 -10.43
N ARG A 243 21.63 -8.74 -9.57
CA ARG A 243 21.76 -8.67 -8.10
C ARG A 243 20.58 -9.30 -7.38
N GLU A 244 20.74 -9.50 -6.07
CA GLU A 244 19.69 -9.99 -5.19
C GLU A 244 18.75 -8.86 -4.71
N ARG A 245 19.31 -7.68 -4.39
CA ARG A 245 18.58 -6.52 -3.87
C ARG A 245 18.69 -5.33 -4.80
N THR A 246 17.69 -4.46 -4.75
CA THR A 246 17.71 -3.22 -5.53
C THR A 246 18.83 -2.30 -5.07
N ALA A 247 19.48 -1.66 -6.03
CA ALA A 247 20.54 -0.67 -5.86
C ALA A 247 20.18 0.60 -6.64
N PHE A 248 20.77 1.72 -6.26
CA PHE A 248 20.68 2.97 -7.03
C PHE A 248 21.67 2.91 -8.19
N ALA A 249 21.23 3.26 -9.38
CA ALA A 249 22.01 3.20 -10.60
C ALA A 249 21.69 4.37 -11.53
N ARG A 250 22.47 4.50 -12.61
CA ARG A 250 22.15 5.39 -13.73
C ARG A 250 22.41 4.73 -15.07
N VAL A 251 21.74 5.26 -16.09
CA VAL A 251 21.96 4.97 -17.51
C VAL A 251 22.17 6.29 -18.23
N ARG A 252 23.31 6.46 -18.89
CA ARG A 252 23.55 7.62 -19.78
C ARG A 252 22.93 7.37 -21.15
N LEU A 253 22.34 8.40 -21.73
CA LEU A 253 21.79 8.39 -23.07
C LEU A 253 22.74 9.11 -24.03
N ASP A 254 22.93 8.54 -25.22
CA ASP A 254 23.60 9.27 -26.29
C ASP A 254 22.68 10.34 -26.93
N ALA A 255 23.20 11.10 -27.89
CA ALA A 255 22.45 12.15 -28.56
C ALA A 255 21.18 11.65 -29.29
N ARG A 256 21.10 10.36 -29.63
CA ARG A 256 19.95 9.71 -30.28
C ARG A 256 19.02 9.03 -29.27
N GLY A 257 19.29 9.17 -27.98
CA GLY A 257 18.55 8.52 -26.90
C GLY A 257 18.86 7.02 -26.74
N ASN A 258 19.96 6.51 -27.32
CA ASN A 258 20.35 5.12 -27.09
C ASN A 258 20.90 4.99 -25.65
N PRO A 259 20.49 3.94 -24.91
CA PRO A 259 21.02 3.69 -23.58
C PRO A 259 22.48 3.22 -23.64
N GLY A 260 23.32 3.80 -22.79
CA GLY A 260 24.64 3.30 -22.45
C GLY A 260 24.58 2.15 -21.44
N ARG A 261 25.74 1.84 -20.84
CA ARG A 261 25.82 0.81 -19.80
C ARG A 261 25.14 1.27 -18.51
N LEU A 262 24.46 0.35 -17.83
CA LEU A 262 23.98 0.53 -16.46
C LEU A 262 25.15 0.65 -15.48
N GLU A 263 25.18 1.74 -14.72
CA GLU A 263 26.20 2.03 -13.70
C GLU A 263 25.56 2.05 -12.32
N VAL A 264 25.94 1.11 -11.45
CA VAL A 264 25.52 1.14 -10.04
C VAL A 264 26.27 2.25 -9.30
N LEU A 265 25.52 3.07 -8.58
CA LEU A 265 26.00 4.23 -7.82
C LEU A 265 26.05 3.93 -6.32
N ALA A 266 25.06 3.18 -5.80
CA ALA A 266 24.99 2.86 -4.39
C ALA A 266 24.25 1.53 -4.16
N GLU A 267 24.80 0.68 -3.29
CA GLU A 267 24.27 -0.64 -2.96
C GLU A 267 24.54 -0.98 -1.50
N ARG A 268 23.73 -1.87 -0.93
CA ARG A 268 23.86 -2.35 0.46
C ARG A 268 23.53 -3.84 0.56
N GLU A 269 24.27 -4.53 1.41
CA GLU A 269 24.05 -5.96 1.70
C GLU A 269 22.99 -6.22 2.78
N ASP A 270 22.50 -5.17 3.45
CA ASP A 270 21.52 -5.22 4.54
C ASP A 270 20.20 -4.50 4.20
N ALA A 271 20.12 -3.87 3.02
CA ALA A 271 19.00 -3.02 2.64
C ALA A 271 18.64 -3.13 1.14
N GLU A 272 17.43 -2.72 0.80
CA GLU A 272 16.99 -2.49 -0.58
C GLU A 272 16.89 -0.99 -0.86
N ALA A 273 17.29 -0.56 -2.06
CA ALA A 273 17.00 0.78 -2.55
C ALA A 273 15.48 0.92 -2.75
N GLY A 274 14.83 1.69 -1.87
CA GLY A 274 13.36 1.83 -1.82
C GLY A 274 12.81 2.97 -2.68
N GLY A 275 13.67 3.88 -3.14
CA GLY A 275 13.32 5.03 -3.97
C GLY A 275 14.29 6.18 -3.76
N ALA A 276 14.19 7.22 -4.58
CA ALA A 276 14.96 8.45 -4.41
C ALA A 276 14.16 9.65 -4.91
N SER A 277 14.74 10.84 -4.77
CA SER A 277 14.29 12.06 -5.45
C SER A 277 15.50 12.90 -5.85
N LEU A 278 15.53 13.37 -7.10
CA LEU A 278 16.56 14.27 -7.60
C LEU A 278 16.15 15.73 -7.32
N ASN A 279 17.12 16.59 -7.00
CA ASN A 279 16.85 18.03 -6.97
C ASN A 279 16.74 18.61 -8.40
N LEU A 280 16.06 19.74 -8.57
CA LEU A 280 15.87 20.36 -9.89
C LEU A 280 17.18 20.76 -10.60
N GLN A 281 18.27 20.93 -9.85
CA GLN A 281 19.59 21.22 -10.42
C GLN A 281 20.29 19.96 -10.94
N GLY A 282 19.80 18.77 -10.62
CA GLY A 282 20.41 17.48 -10.97
C GLY A 282 21.76 17.22 -10.31
N THR A 283 22.09 17.95 -9.24
CA THR A 283 23.39 17.89 -8.54
C THR A 283 23.37 16.95 -7.34
N ALA A 284 22.20 16.69 -6.77
CA ALA A 284 22.04 15.85 -5.60
C ALA A 284 20.74 15.03 -5.65
N ALA A 285 20.78 13.82 -5.11
CA ALA A 285 19.59 13.00 -4.88
C ALA A 285 19.48 12.60 -3.40
N LEU A 286 18.25 12.56 -2.90
CA LEU A 286 17.92 11.95 -1.61
C LEU A 286 17.58 10.49 -1.86
N LEU A 287 18.27 9.58 -1.20
CA LEU A 287 18.10 8.14 -1.32
C LEU A 287 17.33 7.60 -0.12
N PHE A 288 16.35 6.72 -0.36
CA PHE A 288 15.62 5.99 0.68
C PHE A 288 16.03 4.52 0.68
N TRP A 289 16.56 4.05 1.81
CA TRP A 289 16.92 2.65 2.04
C TRP A 289 15.86 1.96 2.87
N ASN A 290 15.37 0.81 2.40
CA ASN A 290 14.56 -0.09 3.19
C ASN A 290 15.47 -1.07 3.95
N VAL A 291 15.61 -0.85 5.25
CA VAL A 291 16.43 -1.67 6.15
C VAL A 291 15.52 -2.53 7.02
N ALA A 292 15.27 -3.76 6.55
CA ALA A 292 14.37 -4.72 7.19
C ALA A 292 12.99 -4.12 7.57
N GLY A 293 12.46 -3.22 6.74
CA GLY A 293 11.18 -2.53 6.94
C GLY A 293 11.28 -1.12 7.52
N ARG A 294 12.43 -0.70 8.09
CA ARG A 294 12.67 0.70 8.48
C ARG A 294 13.23 1.51 7.32
N THR A 295 13.08 2.83 7.39
CA THR A 295 13.65 3.76 6.40
C THR A 295 14.90 4.41 6.96
N GLU A 296 15.99 4.33 6.22
CA GLU A 296 17.16 5.19 6.38
C GLU A 296 17.31 6.09 5.15
N ILE A 297 17.85 7.29 5.33
CA ILE A 297 18.09 8.22 4.21
C ILE A 297 19.57 8.50 4.01
N ALA A 298 19.95 8.77 2.77
CA ALA A 298 21.29 9.18 2.38
C ALA A 298 21.24 10.22 1.26
N PHE A 299 22.32 10.97 1.06
CA PHE A 299 22.48 11.91 -0.04
C PHE A 299 23.51 11.39 -1.04
N LEU A 300 23.19 11.47 -2.33
CA LEU A 300 24.09 11.18 -3.43
C LEU A 300 24.46 12.49 -4.13
N ASP A 301 25.76 12.77 -4.24
CA ASP A 301 26.30 13.78 -5.13
C ASP A 301 26.42 13.18 -6.55
N THR A 302 25.67 13.71 -7.51
CA THR A 302 25.52 13.08 -8.83
C THR A 302 26.77 13.20 -9.71
N ALA A 303 27.59 14.22 -9.46
CA ALA A 303 28.82 14.47 -10.21
C ALA A 303 29.93 13.50 -9.81
N SER A 304 30.17 13.36 -8.51
CA SER A 304 31.21 12.50 -7.95
C SER A 304 30.76 11.06 -7.72
N GLY A 305 29.45 10.81 -7.63
CA GLY A 305 28.89 9.53 -7.19
C GLY A 305 29.03 9.27 -5.68
N ARG A 306 29.47 10.27 -4.90
CA ARG A 306 29.69 10.10 -3.47
C ARG A 306 28.36 10.04 -2.72
N VAL A 307 28.19 9.00 -1.91
CA VAL A 307 27.05 8.84 -1.00
C VAL A 307 27.46 9.25 0.41
N THR A 308 26.61 10.02 1.08
CA THR A 308 26.78 10.44 2.48
C THR A 308 25.51 10.14 3.27
N PRO A 309 25.61 9.69 4.54
CA PRO A 309 24.43 9.43 5.35
C PRO A 309 23.62 10.71 5.61
N GLY A 310 22.29 10.57 5.67
CA GLY A 310 21.40 11.61 6.17
C GLY A 310 21.21 11.50 7.69
N PRO A 311 20.41 12.39 8.29
CA PRO A 311 20.13 12.35 9.72
C PRO A 311 19.28 11.12 10.11
N THR A 312 19.38 10.71 11.37
CA THR A 312 18.46 9.71 11.94
C THR A 312 17.04 10.26 11.98
N LEU A 313 16.09 9.50 11.44
CA LEU A 313 14.69 9.88 11.44
C LEU A 313 14.05 9.62 12.83
N PRO A 314 13.16 10.51 13.32
CA PRO A 314 12.44 10.34 14.59
C PRO A 314 11.35 9.26 14.55
N ALA A 315 11.10 8.67 13.38
CA ALA A 315 10.12 7.60 13.17
C ALA A 315 10.68 6.56 12.19
N GLU A 316 10.11 5.36 12.22
CA GLU A 316 10.63 4.19 11.52
C GLU A 316 10.45 4.25 9.99
N ILE A 317 9.47 5.01 9.51
CA ILE A 317 9.09 5.07 8.10
C ILE A 317 9.20 6.50 7.60
N GLY A 318 9.89 6.68 6.48
CA GLY A 318 10.03 7.95 5.79
C GLY A 318 9.73 7.80 4.30
N GLY A 319 9.19 8.86 3.71
CA GLY A 319 8.94 8.95 2.27
C GLY A 319 8.67 10.40 1.85
N GLY A 320 8.22 10.58 0.61
CA GLY A 320 8.17 11.90 -0.02
C GLY A 320 9.55 12.26 -0.54
N GLY A 321 10.13 13.35 -0.06
CA GLY A 321 11.43 13.83 -0.53
C GLY A 321 11.32 14.92 -1.59
N VAL A 322 10.28 15.75 -1.55
CA VAL A 322 10.14 16.85 -2.53
C VAL A 322 11.13 17.94 -2.17
N TRP A 323 11.96 18.35 -3.13
CA TRP A 323 12.94 19.42 -2.96
C TRP A 323 12.30 20.78 -3.21
N SER A 324 12.69 21.79 -2.43
CA SER A 324 12.43 23.19 -2.79
C SER A 324 13.17 23.54 -4.07
N ARG A 325 12.67 24.54 -4.84
CA ARG A 325 13.29 24.91 -6.12
C ARG A 325 14.76 25.28 -6.01
N ASP A 326 15.18 25.87 -4.89
CA ASP A 326 16.58 26.23 -4.61
C ASP A 326 17.44 25.05 -4.14
N GLY A 327 16.85 23.87 -3.93
CA GLY A 327 17.53 22.66 -3.49
C GLY A 327 17.99 22.68 -2.02
N ARG A 328 17.53 23.65 -1.21
CA ARG A 328 18.04 23.86 0.17
C ARG A 328 17.18 23.21 1.25
N THR A 329 15.93 22.89 0.94
CA THR A 329 14.96 22.28 1.86
C THR A 329 14.25 21.11 1.19
N ILE A 330 13.95 20.06 1.95
CA ILE A 330 13.22 18.88 1.47
C ILE A 330 12.00 18.65 2.37
N THR A 331 10.83 18.37 1.82
CA THR A 331 9.70 17.85 2.60
C THR A 331 9.77 16.34 2.73
N LEU A 332 9.51 15.84 3.94
CA LEU A 332 9.42 14.41 4.23
C LEU A 332 8.10 14.10 4.92
N THR A 333 7.49 12.97 4.59
CA THR A 333 6.42 12.39 5.40
C THR A 333 7.02 11.32 6.29
N LEU A 334 6.93 11.49 7.61
CA LEU A 334 7.46 10.52 8.57
C LEU A 334 6.32 9.92 9.39
N SER A 335 6.38 8.61 9.62
CA SER A 335 5.40 7.86 10.42
C SER A 335 6.04 6.63 11.05
N GLY A 336 5.35 6.02 12.00
CA GLY A 336 5.82 4.79 12.63
C GLY A 336 4.75 4.16 13.52
N ALA A 337 5.02 2.96 14.01
CA ALA A 337 4.11 2.18 14.86
C ALA A 337 3.50 2.98 16.02
N ALA A 338 4.28 3.88 16.61
CA ALA A 338 3.89 4.76 17.71
C ALA A 338 3.85 6.25 17.33
N ALA A 339 3.83 6.56 16.02
CA ALA A 339 3.89 7.93 15.52
C ALA A 339 2.95 8.09 14.30
N PRO A 340 1.81 8.79 14.45
CA PRO A 340 0.96 9.14 13.32
C PRO A 340 1.74 9.95 12.28
N ALA A 341 1.38 9.81 11.00
CA ALA A 341 2.13 10.45 9.94
C ALA A 341 2.07 11.98 10.04
N ASN A 342 3.23 12.63 9.90
CA ASN A 342 3.37 14.07 9.87
C ASN A 342 4.35 14.49 8.77
N VAL A 343 4.20 15.73 8.30
CA VAL A 343 5.12 16.38 7.39
C VAL A 343 6.24 17.06 8.18
N TYR A 344 7.46 16.88 7.69
CA TYR A 344 8.70 17.48 8.18
C TYR A 344 9.39 18.25 7.06
N THR A 345 10.17 19.24 7.43
CA THR A 345 11.19 19.85 6.55
C THR A 345 12.59 19.41 7.00
N LEU A 346 13.44 19.07 6.04
CA LEU A 346 14.86 18.80 6.22
C LEU A 346 15.66 19.90 5.53
N SER A 347 16.45 20.66 6.28
CA SER A 347 17.43 21.57 5.69
C SER A 347 18.66 20.77 5.23
N VAL A 348 19.11 21.01 4.01
CA VAL A 348 20.17 20.22 3.37
C VAL A 348 21.55 20.54 3.95
N ASP A 349 21.82 21.82 4.24
CA ASP A 349 23.14 22.28 4.67
C ASP A 349 23.53 21.79 6.07
N ASP A 350 22.60 21.84 7.03
CA ASP A 350 22.83 21.47 8.43
C ASP A 350 22.14 20.17 8.85
N GLN A 351 21.45 19.50 7.91
CA GLN A 351 20.66 18.28 8.11
C GLN A 351 19.60 18.39 9.23
N ARG A 352 19.11 19.60 9.51
CA ARG A 352 18.11 19.82 10.56
C ARG A 352 16.72 19.40 10.10
N LEU A 353 16.15 18.41 10.80
CA LEU A 353 14.76 17.98 10.68
C LEU A 353 13.85 18.85 11.57
N THR A 354 12.74 19.34 11.02
CA THR A 354 11.71 20.10 11.76
C THR A 354 10.33 19.56 11.42
N GLN A 355 9.55 19.14 12.41
CA GLN A 355 8.16 18.75 12.21
C GLN A 355 7.31 20.00 11.98
N ILE A 356 6.53 20.03 10.89
CA ILE A 356 5.73 21.22 10.53
C ILE A 356 4.22 21.01 10.68
N THR A 357 3.74 19.76 10.65
CA THR A 357 2.33 19.43 10.95
C THR A 357 2.20 18.81 12.34
N ASN A 358 0.99 18.85 12.91
CA ASN A 358 0.64 18.05 14.07
C ASN A 358 -0.70 17.34 13.81
N SER A 359 -0.63 16.07 13.42
CA SER A 359 -1.80 15.25 13.11
C SER A 359 -2.72 15.07 14.32
N PRO A 360 -4.06 15.16 14.14
CA PRO A 360 -4.99 15.13 15.25
C PRO A 360 -4.97 13.75 15.94
N THR A 361 -4.89 13.74 17.27
CA THR A 361 -4.82 12.50 18.05
C THR A 361 -6.13 12.13 18.73
N ALA A 362 -7.17 12.95 18.58
CA ALA A 362 -8.47 12.76 19.25
C ALA A 362 -8.38 12.56 20.77
N GLY A 363 -7.41 13.20 21.43
CA GLY A 363 -7.17 13.09 22.88
C GLY A 363 -6.40 11.83 23.30
N VAL A 364 -6.03 10.96 22.35
CA VAL A 364 -5.21 9.78 22.62
C VAL A 364 -3.78 10.19 22.93
N ASN A 365 -3.23 9.65 24.02
CA ASN A 365 -1.82 9.81 24.37
C ASN A 365 -0.94 8.92 23.48
N VAL A 366 -0.48 9.45 22.35
CA VAL A 366 0.40 8.71 21.42
C VAL A 366 1.72 8.27 22.06
N ALA A 367 2.16 8.91 23.15
CA ALA A 367 3.37 8.50 23.86
C ALA A 367 3.21 7.15 24.59
N SER A 368 1.98 6.66 24.80
CA SER A 368 1.73 5.33 25.34
C SER A 368 1.68 4.23 24.26
N PHE A 369 1.86 4.58 22.98
CA PHE A 369 1.83 3.60 21.91
C PHE A 369 3.07 2.72 21.92
N VAL A 370 2.83 1.46 21.57
CA VAL A 370 3.84 0.41 21.56
C VAL A 370 4.62 0.48 20.26
N ARG A 371 5.94 0.52 20.36
CA ARG A 371 6.86 0.26 19.23
C ARG A 371 7.21 -1.22 19.18
N PRO A 372 7.32 -1.83 17.99
CA PRO A 372 7.61 -3.25 17.87
C PRO A 372 9.10 -3.54 17.97
N GLU A 373 9.40 -4.77 18.35
CA GLU A 373 10.71 -5.39 18.22
C GLU A 373 10.80 -6.15 16.90
N LEU A 374 11.91 -5.99 16.17
CA LEU A 374 12.20 -6.87 15.03
C LEU A 374 12.80 -8.16 15.55
N VAL A 375 12.11 -9.27 15.34
CA VAL A 375 12.58 -10.60 15.73
C VAL A 375 12.92 -11.45 14.51
N ARG A 376 13.81 -12.43 14.69
CA ARG A 376 14.21 -13.39 13.66
C ARG A 376 14.01 -14.81 14.17
N TYR A 377 13.55 -15.69 13.29
CA TYR A 377 13.25 -17.09 13.60
C TYR A 377 13.42 -17.97 12.36
N ARG A 378 13.20 -19.27 12.49
CA ARG A 378 13.41 -20.24 11.42
C ARG A 378 12.09 -20.83 10.95
N ALA A 379 11.93 -20.93 9.64
CA ALA A 379 10.87 -21.69 9.00
C ALA A 379 11.07 -23.21 9.17
N HIS A 380 10.10 -23.98 8.69
CA HIS A 380 10.12 -25.45 8.73
C HIS A 380 11.32 -26.09 8.00
N ASP A 381 11.95 -25.38 7.07
CA ASP A 381 13.09 -25.81 6.25
C ASP A 381 14.40 -25.07 6.61
N GLY A 382 14.42 -24.34 7.71
CA GLY A 382 15.60 -23.58 8.17
C GLY A 382 15.79 -22.21 7.52
N LEU A 383 14.91 -21.81 6.59
CA LEU A 383 14.88 -20.45 6.05
C LEU A 383 14.75 -19.43 7.21
N GLU A 384 15.55 -18.37 7.18
CA GLU A 384 15.39 -17.29 8.16
C GLU A 384 14.16 -16.45 7.82
N LEU A 385 13.27 -16.30 8.78
CA LEU A 385 12.13 -15.39 8.71
C LEU A 385 12.33 -14.25 9.71
N SER A 386 11.60 -13.16 9.51
CA SER A 386 11.55 -12.06 10.47
C SER A 386 10.12 -11.65 10.78
N GLY A 387 9.93 -10.83 11.80
CA GLY A 387 8.62 -10.29 12.11
C GLY A 387 8.69 -9.15 13.10
N TRP A 388 7.64 -8.33 13.12
CA TRP A 388 7.47 -7.25 14.09
C TRP A 388 6.61 -7.74 15.24
N LEU A 389 7.20 -7.79 16.43
CA LEU A 389 6.52 -8.22 17.64
C LEU A 389 6.15 -7.00 18.49
N TYR A 390 4.85 -6.76 18.64
CA TYR A 390 4.28 -5.71 19.46
C TYR A 390 3.80 -6.31 20.79
N ARG A 391 4.39 -5.83 21.90
CA ARG A 391 4.02 -6.27 23.25
C ARG A 391 3.58 -5.07 24.08
N PRO A 392 2.38 -5.09 24.67
CA PRO A 392 1.98 -4.03 25.59
C PRO A 392 2.89 -4.01 26.82
N ALA A 393 3.12 -2.84 27.42
CA ALA A 393 4.07 -2.69 28.53
C ALA A 393 3.76 -3.61 29.74
N ASN A 394 2.48 -3.90 29.99
CA ASN A 394 2.00 -4.77 31.06
C ASN A 394 1.59 -6.16 30.55
N PHE A 395 2.22 -6.66 29.49
CA PHE A 395 1.88 -7.95 28.90
C PHE A 395 2.16 -9.11 29.86
N SER A 396 1.14 -9.93 30.12
CA SER A 396 1.26 -11.15 30.91
C SER A 396 1.56 -12.33 29.99
N ALA A 397 2.83 -12.70 29.90
CA ALA A 397 3.31 -13.80 29.06
C ALA A 397 3.31 -15.14 29.82
N PRO A 398 2.99 -16.28 29.18
CA PRO A 398 2.39 -16.40 27.86
C PRO A 398 0.95 -15.86 27.85
N GLY A 399 0.61 -15.10 26.82
CA GLY A 399 -0.66 -14.36 26.74
C GLY A 399 -1.32 -14.42 25.37
N PRO A 400 -2.45 -13.71 25.19
CA PRO A 400 -3.15 -13.66 23.90
C PRO A 400 -2.30 -12.94 22.84
N VAL A 401 -2.20 -13.55 21.66
CA VAL A 401 -1.45 -12.99 20.51
C VAL A 401 -2.28 -13.13 19.25
N VAL A 402 -2.38 -12.06 18.47
CA VAL A 402 -2.90 -12.12 17.10
C VAL A 402 -1.74 -12.09 16.11
N LEU A 403 -1.65 -13.11 15.25
CA LEU A 403 -0.73 -13.13 14.13
C LEU A 403 -1.35 -12.37 12.96
N SER A 404 -0.65 -11.33 12.47
CA SER A 404 -1.12 -10.47 11.39
C SER A 404 -0.28 -10.68 10.12
N PHE A 405 -0.85 -11.29 9.09
CA PHE A 405 -0.18 -11.49 7.81
C PHE A 405 -0.52 -10.34 6.86
N HIS A 406 0.52 -9.74 6.27
CA HIS A 406 0.36 -8.62 5.35
C HIS A 406 -0.23 -9.06 4.00
N GLY A 407 -0.87 -8.13 3.29
CA GLY A 407 -1.27 -8.30 1.89
C GLY A 407 -0.05 -8.32 0.96
N GLY A 408 -0.19 -8.80 -0.27
CA GLY A 408 0.96 -9.14 -1.13
C GLY A 408 0.62 -10.34 -2.03
N PRO A 409 1.47 -11.39 -2.13
CA PRO A 409 2.60 -11.72 -1.26
C PRO A 409 3.80 -10.77 -1.34
N GLU A 410 4.04 -10.11 -2.47
CA GLU A 410 5.23 -9.28 -2.72
C GLU A 410 5.24 -7.90 -2.02
N ALA A 411 4.57 -7.77 -0.88
CA ALA A 411 4.69 -6.60 -0.01
C ALA A 411 5.52 -6.95 1.24
N GLN A 412 5.58 -6.05 2.21
CA GLN A 412 6.35 -6.25 3.42
C GLN A 412 5.57 -5.72 4.63
N GLU A 413 5.57 -6.46 5.72
CA GLU A 413 5.21 -5.90 7.01
C GLU A 413 6.31 -4.95 7.48
N ARG A 414 5.92 -3.69 7.66
CA ARG A 414 6.77 -2.60 8.13
C ARG A 414 6.13 -1.98 9.37
N PRO A 415 6.89 -1.36 10.28
CA PRO A 415 6.38 -0.79 11.53
C PRO A 415 5.65 0.54 11.29
N ASN A 416 4.62 0.52 10.46
CA ASN A 416 3.71 1.63 10.18
C ASN A 416 2.73 1.84 11.36
N PHE A 417 2.15 3.03 11.44
CA PHE A 417 1.04 3.26 12.36
C PHE A 417 -0.19 2.44 11.96
N SER A 418 -0.74 1.66 12.90
CA SER A 418 -1.99 0.91 12.75
C SER A 418 -2.88 1.13 13.97
N SER A 419 -4.05 1.74 13.77
CA SER A 419 -5.03 1.95 14.84
C SER A 419 -5.53 0.60 15.38
N THR A 420 -5.73 -0.38 14.51
CA THR A 420 -6.12 -1.75 14.89
C THR A 420 -5.09 -2.40 15.82
N TYR A 421 -3.78 -2.27 15.50
CA TYR A 421 -2.73 -2.86 16.35
C TYR A 421 -2.68 -2.20 17.71
N GLN A 422 -2.65 -0.86 17.77
CA GLN A 422 -2.64 -0.14 19.05
C GLN A 422 -3.91 -0.42 19.87
N ALA A 423 -5.05 -0.62 19.21
CA ALA A 423 -6.30 -1.00 19.85
C ALA A 423 -6.23 -2.41 20.46
N LEU A 424 -5.76 -3.42 19.73
CA LEU A 424 -5.52 -4.77 20.27
C LEU A 424 -4.55 -4.73 21.46
N LEU A 425 -3.46 -3.98 21.35
CA LEU A 425 -2.46 -3.82 22.39
C LEU A 425 -3.05 -3.18 23.66
N SER A 426 -3.97 -2.23 23.52
CA SER A 426 -4.69 -1.62 24.64
C SER A 426 -5.62 -2.59 25.37
N ARG A 427 -6.01 -3.71 24.72
CA ARG A 427 -6.77 -4.81 25.32
C ARG A 427 -5.88 -5.90 25.93
N GLY A 428 -4.56 -5.69 25.95
CA GLY A 428 -3.60 -6.69 26.43
C GLY A 428 -3.32 -7.81 25.44
N ILE A 429 -3.76 -7.67 24.18
CA ILE A 429 -3.52 -8.64 23.11
C ILE A 429 -2.26 -8.21 22.35
N ALA A 430 -1.22 -9.03 22.39
CA ALA A 430 0.00 -8.78 21.61
C ALA A 430 -0.25 -9.02 20.12
N VAL A 431 0.53 -8.38 19.26
CA VAL A 431 0.47 -8.58 17.81
C VAL A 431 1.82 -9.08 17.31
N PHE A 432 1.82 -10.17 16.55
CA PHE A 432 3.00 -10.62 15.82
C PHE A 432 2.74 -10.52 14.33
N ALA A 433 3.52 -9.70 13.64
CA ALA A 433 3.32 -9.45 12.23
C ALA A 433 4.55 -9.97 11.44
N PRO A 434 4.53 -11.24 11.00
CA PRO A 434 5.67 -11.87 10.35
C PRO A 434 5.83 -11.41 8.89
N ASN A 435 7.09 -11.35 8.45
CA ASN A 435 7.50 -11.37 7.07
C ASN A 435 7.89 -12.82 6.72
N VAL A 436 6.95 -13.56 6.15
CA VAL A 436 7.13 -14.95 5.68
C VAL A 436 7.78 -14.98 4.30
N ARG A 437 8.17 -16.15 3.79
CA ARG A 437 8.68 -16.24 2.42
C ARG A 437 7.66 -15.66 1.43
N GLY A 438 8.12 -14.94 0.41
CA GLY A 438 7.26 -14.12 -0.44
C GLY A 438 7.32 -12.62 -0.13
N SER A 439 7.64 -12.22 1.11
CA SER A 439 7.71 -10.79 1.45
C SER A 439 8.85 -10.06 0.71
N ALA A 440 8.59 -8.82 0.28
CA ALA A 440 9.61 -7.89 -0.22
C ALA A 440 10.54 -7.39 0.90
N GLY A 441 11.63 -6.71 0.55
CA GLY A 441 12.60 -6.19 1.51
C GLY A 441 13.77 -7.12 1.82
N PHE A 442 13.77 -8.34 1.28
CA PHE A 442 14.76 -9.39 1.57
C PHE A 442 15.52 -9.89 0.34
N GLY A 443 15.22 -9.34 -0.85
CA GLY A 443 15.80 -9.73 -2.12
C GLY A 443 14.89 -10.59 -3.00
N ARG A 444 15.21 -10.60 -4.30
CA ARG A 444 14.48 -11.30 -5.37
C ARG A 444 14.28 -12.79 -5.07
N THR A 445 15.28 -13.46 -4.52
CA THR A 445 15.18 -14.89 -4.20
C THR A 445 14.10 -15.12 -3.16
N PHE A 446 14.11 -14.35 -2.06
CA PHE A 446 13.16 -14.53 -0.96
C PHE A 446 11.71 -14.24 -1.40
N VAL A 447 11.50 -13.20 -2.21
CA VAL A 447 10.18 -12.87 -2.79
C VAL A 447 9.65 -14.02 -3.66
N ASN A 448 10.50 -14.66 -4.45
CA ASN A 448 10.08 -15.72 -5.37
C ASN A 448 9.80 -17.07 -4.69
N LEU A 449 10.08 -17.21 -3.39
CA LEU A 449 9.85 -18.46 -2.64
C LEU A 449 8.36 -18.76 -2.37
N ASP A 450 7.45 -17.85 -2.70
CA ASP A 450 5.99 -18.08 -2.64
C ASP A 450 5.35 -18.33 -4.01
N ASN A 451 6.10 -18.33 -5.11
CA ASN A 451 5.50 -18.40 -6.45
C ASN A 451 4.99 -19.81 -6.80
N GLY A 452 3.80 -19.87 -7.42
CA GLY A 452 3.17 -21.09 -7.89
C GLY A 452 3.14 -22.21 -6.84
N THR A 453 3.71 -23.37 -7.18
CA THR A 453 3.77 -24.55 -6.32
C THR A 453 4.54 -24.34 -5.01
N LEU A 454 5.46 -23.36 -4.97
CA LEU A 454 6.25 -23.07 -3.77
C LEU A 454 5.41 -22.45 -2.65
N ARG A 455 4.24 -21.89 -2.98
CA ARG A 455 3.29 -21.29 -2.01
C ARG A 455 2.90 -22.22 -0.87
N ALA A 456 2.87 -23.53 -1.12
CA ALA A 456 2.60 -24.50 -0.08
C ALA A 456 3.61 -24.39 1.09
N ASN A 457 4.84 -23.95 0.83
CA ASN A 457 5.81 -23.67 1.88
C ASN A 457 5.55 -22.33 2.58
N GLY A 458 5.06 -21.31 1.87
CA GLY A 458 4.60 -20.05 2.48
C GLY A 458 3.46 -20.28 3.47
N VAL A 459 2.50 -21.14 3.11
CA VAL A 459 1.44 -21.59 4.04
C VAL A 459 2.02 -22.29 5.28
N ARG A 460 3.09 -23.07 5.14
CA ARG A 460 3.76 -23.73 6.27
C ARG A 460 4.53 -22.75 7.17
N ASP A 461 4.88 -21.57 6.68
CA ASP A 461 5.48 -20.52 7.52
C ASP A 461 4.50 -19.99 8.57
N ILE A 462 3.18 -20.21 8.40
CA ILE A 462 2.16 -19.92 9.43
C ILE A 462 2.46 -20.74 10.69
N GLU A 463 2.64 -22.05 10.55
CA GLU A 463 2.95 -22.94 11.67
C GLU A 463 4.31 -22.58 12.30
N ALA A 464 5.31 -22.25 11.49
CA ALA A 464 6.61 -21.79 12.00
C ALA A 464 6.48 -20.50 12.82
N SER A 465 5.68 -19.54 12.36
CA SER A 465 5.38 -18.28 13.05
C SER A 465 4.70 -18.53 14.40
N VAL A 466 3.70 -19.41 14.43
CA VAL A 466 3.00 -19.82 15.66
C VAL A 466 3.96 -20.53 16.62
N ASN A 467 4.77 -21.46 16.13
CA ASN A 467 5.72 -22.21 16.95
C ASN A 467 6.78 -21.29 17.57
N TYR A 468 7.25 -20.28 16.83
CA TYR A 468 8.16 -19.26 17.37
C TYR A 468 7.51 -18.47 18.52
N ILE A 469 6.28 -17.98 18.33
CA ILE A 469 5.59 -17.19 19.36
C ILE A 469 5.29 -18.00 20.62
N VAL A 470 4.94 -19.28 20.48
CA VAL A 470 4.71 -20.17 21.63
C VAL A 470 6.03 -20.53 22.33
N SER A 471 7.05 -20.96 21.56
CA SER A 471 8.33 -21.39 22.14
C SER A 471 9.17 -20.27 22.75
N SER A 472 8.99 -19.02 22.29
CA SER A 472 9.57 -17.83 22.91
C SER A 472 8.92 -17.46 24.25
N GLY A 473 7.83 -18.14 24.64
CA GLY A 473 7.08 -17.88 25.86
C GLY A 473 6.15 -16.68 25.79
N VAL A 474 6.00 -16.06 24.62
CA VAL A 474 5.15 -14.87 24.42
C VAL A 474 3.68 -15.27 24.29
N GLY A 475 3.37 -16.23 23.42
CA GLY A 475 1.98 -16.63 23.13
C GLY A 475 1.51 -17.84 23.92
N ASP A 476 0.31 -17.75 24.47
CA ASP A 476 -0.45 -18.90 24.97
C ASP A 476 -1.08 -19.63 23.78
N ARG A 477 -0.79 -20.92 23.62
CA ARG A 477 -1.26 -21.75 22.50
C ARG A 477 -2.80 -21.77 22.40
N ALA A 478 -3.51 -21.63 23.51
CA ALA A 478 -4.97 -21.62 23.53
C ALA A 478 -5.58 -20.24 23.18
N LYS A 479 -4.76 -19.20 23.05
CA LYS A 479 -5.18 -17.80 22.86
C LYS A 479 -4.51 -17.15 21.64
N LEU A 480 -4.34 -17.92 20.58
CA LEU A 480 -3.80 -17.41 19.32
C LEU A 480 -4.92 -17.05 18.35
N GLY A 481 -4.87 -15.83 17.83
CA GLY A 481 -5.69 -15.38 16.70
C GLY A 481 -4.87 -15.26 15.43
N ILE A 482 -5.55 -15.29 14.27
CA ILE A 482 -4.95 -15.01 12.96
C ILE A 482 -5.75 -13.92 12.24
N MET A 483 -5.08 -12.95 11.63
CA MET A 483 -5.73 -11.94 10.80
C MET A 483 -4.89 -11.57 9.59
N GLY A 484 -5.53 -11.02 8.57
CA GLY A 484 -4.84 -10.51 7.40
C GLY A 484 -5.79 -10.00 6.34
N GLY A 485 -5.27 -9.12 5.48
CA GLY A 485 -5.99 -8.51 4.36
C GLY A 485 -5.49 -9.00 3.01
N SER A 486 -6.36 -9.17 2.02
CA SER A 486 -5.94 -9.56 0.65
C SER A 486 -5.19 -10.91 0.66
N TYR A 487 -3.92 -10.99 0.22
CA TYR A 487 -3.12 -12.20 0.44
C TYR A 487 -2.97 -12.58 1.93
N GLY A 488 -2.96 -11.62 2.85
CA GLY A 488 -3.07 -11.92 4.28
C GLY A 488 -4.37 -12.63 4.65
N GLY A 489 -5.47 -12.32 3.95
CA GLY A 489 -6.74 -13.03 4.09
C GLY A 489 -6.72 -14.44 3.46
N TYR A 490 -5.95 -14.62 2.38
CA TYR A 490 -5.58 -15.95 1.89
C TYR A 490 -4.84 -16.74 2.97
N MET A 491 -3.85 -16.14 3.64
CA MET A 491 -3.10 -16.76 4.73
C MET A 491 -3.99 -17.11 5.94
N VAL A 492 -4.98 -16.28 6.26
CA VAL A 492 -6.01 -16.61 7.27
C VAL A 492 -6.74 -17.89 6.90
N MET A 493 -7.30 -17.95 5.68
CA MET A 493 -8.09 -19.10 5.24
C MET A 493 -7.24 -20.36 5.04
N ALA A 494 -6.02 -20.23 4.52
CA ALA A 494 -5.06 -21.32 4.45
C ALA A 494 -4.70 -21.83 5.85
N GLY A 495 -4.47 -20.92 6.80
CA GLY A 495 -4.18 -21.25 8.19
C GLY A 495 -5.28 -22.06 8.86
N VAL A 496 -6.53 -21.61 8.79
CA VAL A 496 -7.66 -22.29 9.47
C VAL A 496 -8.16 -23.54 8.75
N THR A 497 -7.84 -23.74 7.47
CA THR A 497 -8.17 -24.96 6.73
C THR A 497 -7.07 -26.02 6.86
N GLN A 498 -5.81 -25.62 6.84
CA GLN A 498 -4.65 -26.52 6.96
C GLN A 498 -4.35 -26.90 8.42
N TYR A 499 -4.61 -25.99 9.36
CA TYR A 499 -4.31 -26.13 10.78
C TYR A 499 -5.55 -25.82 11.64
N PRO A 500 -6.63 -26.62 11.54
CA PRO A 500 -7.96 -26.27 12.06
C PRO A 500 -8.06 -26.12 13.58
N ASP A 501 -7.09 -26.65 14.33
CA ASP A 501 -7.05 -26.57 15.80
C ASP A 501 -5.97 -25.58 16.31
N MET A 502 -5.34 -24.80 15.41
CA MET A 502 -4.22 -23.92 15.76
C MET A 502 -4.65 -22.55 16.30
N PHE A 503 -5.80 -22.04 15.87
CA PHE A 503 -6.27 -20.70 16.19
C PHE A 503 -7.62 -20.74 16.91
N ALA A 504 -7.74 -19.93 17.95
CA ALA A 504 -8.98 -19.75 18.70
C ALA A 504 -9.98 -18.83 17.98
N ALA A 505 -9.49 -17.93 17.10
CA ALA A 505 -10.31 -17.04 16.29
C ALA A 505 -9.54 -16.54 15.06
N GLY A 506 -10.25 -16.18 13.98
CA GLY A 506 -9.62 -15.62 12.79
C GLY A 506 -10.39 -14.45 12.17
N ALA A 507 -9.68 -13.52 11.53
CA ALA A 507 -10.27 -12.39 10.84
C ALA A 507 -9.77 -12.30 9.39
N ASN A 508 -10.66 -12.59 8.43
CA ASN A 508 -10.38 -12.50 6.99
C ASN A 508 -10.89 -11.16 6.46
N LEU A 509 -9.96 -10.27 6.07
CA LEU A 509 -10.30 -8.98 5.47
C LEU A 509 -10.07 -9.08 3.96
N PHE A 510 -11.13 -8.97 3.16
CA PHE A 510 -11.07 -8.93 1.69
C PHE A 510 -10.06 -9.90 1.05
N GLY A 511 -10.01 -11.14 1.57
CA GLY A 511 -9.00 -12.13 1.20
C GLY A 511 -9.36 -12.97 -0.02
N VAL A 512 -8.35 -13.34 -0.80
CA VAL A 512 -8.50 -14.34 -1.89
C VAL A 512 -8.63 -15.72 -1.26
N VAL A 513 -9.67 -16.48 -1.61
CA VAL A 513 -9.93 -17.82 -1.05
C VAL A 513 -10.10 -18.88 -2.13
N ASN A 514 -10.34 -18.46 -3.36
CA ASN A 514 -10.57 -19.28 -4.52
C ASN A 514 -9.93 -18.64 -5.75
N PHE A 515 -8.78 -19.16 -6.17
CA PHE A 515 -8.08 -18.63 -7.33
C PHE A 515 -8.89 -18.77 -8.62
N GLU A 516 -9.78 -19.76 -8.73
CA GLU A 516 -10.64 -19.94 -9.91
C GLU A 516 -11.62 -18.75 -10.07
N THR A 517 -12.32 -18.37 -8.99
CA THR A 517 -13.24 -17.21 -9.01
C THR A 517 -12.50 -15.89 -9.01
N PHE A 518 -11.36 -15.78 -8.32
CA PHE A 518 -10.49 -14.60 -8.38
C PHE A 518 -10.11 -14.25 -9.82
N PHE A 519 -9.55 -15.20 -10.59
CA PHE A 519 -9.18 -14.93 -11.99
C PHE A 519 -10.38 -14.69 -12.90
N ALA A 520 -11.56 -15.27 -12.60
CA ALA A 520 -12.77 -15.09 -13.40
C ALA A 520 -13.43 -13.71 -13.20
N HIS A 521 -13.28 -13.10 -12.02
CA HIS A 521 -14.04 -11.91 -11.63
C HIS A 521 -13.20 -10.66 -11.36
N SER A 522 -11.86 -10.76 -11.30
CA SER A 522 -10.97 -9.59 -11.16
C SER A 522 -10.87 -8.78 -12.45
N GLN A 523 -10.40 -7.53 -12.36
CA GLN A 523 -10.14 -6.72 -13.56
C GLN A 523 -9.12 -7.43 -14.49
N PRO A 524 -9.29 -7.36 -15.83
CA PRO A 524 -8.44 -8.10 -16.77
C PRO A 524 -6.92 -7.86 -16.59
N TRP A 525 -6.53 -6.61 -16.31
CA TRP A 525 -5.13 -6.28 -16.08
C TRP A 525 -4.57 -6.89 -14.80
N MET A 526 -5.37 -6.97 -13.73
CA MET A 526 -4.97 -7.57 -12.45
C MET A 526 -4.80 -9.08 -12.60
N ALA A 527 -5.73 -9.73 -13.29
CA ALA A 527 -5.65 -11.15 -13.61
C ALA A 527 -4.38 -11.48 -14.44
N ALA A 528 -4.04 -10.65 -15.43
CA ALA A 528 -2.88 -10.89 -16.29
C ALA A 528 -1.55 -10.93 -15.51
N ILE A 529 -1.35 -9.97 -14.60
CA ILE A 529 -0.07 -9.80 -13.88
C ILE A 529 0.12 -10.80 -12.74
N SER A 530 -0.96 -11.39 -12.25
CA SER A 530 -0.96 -12.32 -11.12
C SER A 530 -0.62 -13.77 -11.52
N THR A 531 -0.43 -14.04 -12.82
CA THR A 531 -0.22 -15.41 -13.32
C THR A 531 1.15 -16.00 -12.97
N VAL A 532 2.20 -15.19 -12.90
CA VAL A 532 3.55 -15.65 -12.49
C VAL A 532 3.59 -15.93 -10.99
N GLU A 533 2.95 -15.05 -10.22
CA GLU A 533 2.87 -15.14 -8.77
C GLU A 533 1.99 -16.35 -8.40
N TYR A 534 0.70 -16.34 -8.74
CA TYR A 534 -0.23 -17.38 -8.30
C TYR A 534 -0.22 -18.67 -9.12
N GLY A 535 -0.06 -18.55 -10.43
CA GLY A 535 -0.24 -19.63 -11.40
C GLY A 535 -1.19 -19.21 -12.54
N ASN A 536 -1.04 -19.82 -13.70
CA ASN A 536 -1.85 -19.52 -14.88
C ASN A 536 -3.12 -20.40 -14.91
N PRO A 537 -4.34 -19.82 -14.87
CA PRO A 537 -5.58 -20.59 -14.81
C PRO A 537 -5.83 -21.46 -16.05
N ARG A 538 -5.18 -21.18 -17.18
CA ARG A 538 -5.32 -21.98 -18.41
C ARG A 538 -4.44 -23.23 -18.41
N THR A 539 -3.29 -23.18 -17.77
CA THR A 539 -2.27 -24.26 -17.82
C THR A 539 -2.06 -24.96 -16.48
N GLU A 540 -2.43 -24.32 -15.37
CA GLU A 540 -2.12 -24.76 -14.01
C GLU A 540 -3.37 -24.82 -13.11
N ALA A 541 -4.56 -25.02 -13.70
CA ALA A 541 -5.84 -25.04 -12.98
C ALA A 541 -5.86 -26.01 -11.79
N ALA A 542 -5.25 -27.19 -11.91
CA ALA A 542 -5.18 -28.16 -10.83
C ALA A 542 -4.36 -27.66 -9.62
N MET A 543 -3.25 -26.95 -9.87
CA MET A 543 -2.44 -26.33 -8.82
C MET A 543 -3.22 -25.21 -8.12
N LEU A 544 -3.87 -24.33 -8.90
CA LEU A 544 -4.69 -23.25 -8.34
C LEU A 544 -5.83 -23.78 -7.48
N ARG A 545 -6.48 -24.86 -7.92
CA ARG A 545 -7.50 -25.56 -7.14
C ARG A 545 -6.93 -26.12 -5.83
N ASP A 546 -5.78 -26.78 -5.88
CA ASP A 546 -5.13 -27.34 -4.68
C ASP A 546 -4.70 -26.25 -3.67
N LEU A 547 -4.23 -25.11 -4.17
CA LEU A 547 -3.82 -23.97 -3.36
C LEU A 547 -4.99 -23.15 -2.80
N SER A 548 -6.21 -23.31 -3.32
CA SER A 548 -7.39 -22.53 -2.92
C SER A 548 -8.03 -23.07 -1.64
N PRO A 549 -8.03 -22.31 -0.52
CA PRO A 549 -8.58 -22.78 0.76
C PRO A 549 -10.06 -23.17 0.71
N ILE A 550 -10.85 -22.60 -0.22
CA ILE A 550 -12.29 -22.86 -0.30
C ILE A 550 -12.61 -24.36 -0.49
N HIS A 551 -11.74 -25.13 -1.14
CA HIS A 551 -11.94 -26.56 -1.38
C HIS A 551 -11.71 -27.42 -0.13
N ARG A 552 -11.30 -26.80 0.98
CA ARG A 552 -11.13 -27.42 2.31
C ARG A 552 -11.97 -26.70 3.38
N ILE A 553 -13.00 -25.96 2.99
CA ILE A 553 -13.86 -25.19 3.91
C ILE A 553 -14.54 -26.07 4.97
N ASP A 554 -14.71 -27.37 4.69
CA ASP A 554 -15.22 -28.38 5.61
C ASP A 554 -14.28 -28.69 6.79
N GLN A 555 -13.00 -28.31 6.68
CA GLN A 555 -12.03 -28.47 7.76
C GLN A 555 -12.08 -27.34 8.79
N VAL A 556 -12.69 -26.19 8.46
CA VAL A 556 -12.68 -25.01 9.33
C VAL A 556 -13.51 -25.26 10.59
N ARG A 557 -12.89 -25.08 11.76
CA ARG A 557 -13.54 -25.15 13.08
C ARG A 557 -13.44 -23.82 13.84
N THR A 558 -12.48 -22.99 13.48
CA THR A 558 -12.20 -21.69 14.10
C THR A 558 -13.33 -20.70 13.84
N PRO A 559 -13.87 -20.01 14.86
CA PRO A 559 -14.75 -18.85 14.66
C PRO A 559 -14.09 -17.80 13.78
N LEU A 560 -14.83 -17.23 12.82
CA LEU A 560 -14.31 -16.23 11.89
C LEU A 560 -15.12 -14.93 11.90
N ILE A 561 -14.44 -13.79 11.73
CA ILE A 561 -15.05 -12.55 11.25
C ILE A 561 -14.55 -12.27 9.83
N VAL A 562 -15.47 -12.00 8.91
CA VAL A 562 -15.20 -11.66 7.52
C VAL A 562 -15.59 -10.21 7.28
N LEU A 563 -14.67 -9.40 6.74
CA LEU A 563 -14.92 -8.00 6.42
C LEU A 563 -14.57 -7.72 4.96
N HIS A 564 -15.48 -7.10 4.20
CA HIS A 564 -15.27 -6.85 2.76
C HIS A 564 -15.90 -5.53 2.30
N GLY A 565 -15.30 -4.88 1.31
CA GLY A 565 -15.89 -3.72 0.62
C GLY A 565 -16.73 -4.17 -0.58
N ALA A 566 -17.96 -3.68 -0.72
CA ALA A 566 -18.86 -4.11 -1.79
C ALA A 566 -18.35 -3.72 -3.20
N ASN A 567 -17.50 -2.70 -3.29
CA ASN A 567 -16.95 -2.19 -4.54
C ASN A 567 -15.48 -2.62 -4.77
N ASP A 568 -15.03 -3.69 -4.11
CA ASP A 568 -13.68 -4.21 -4.26
C ASP A 568 -13.48 -4.83 -5.65
N THR A 569 -12.66 -4.18 -6.48
CA THR A 569 -12.30 -4.66 -7.82
C THR A 569 -10.95 -5.37 -7.87
N ASN A 570 -10.21 -5.43 -6.75
CA ASN A 570 -8.99 -6.21 -6.63
C ASN A 570 -9.33 -7.64 -6.23
N VAL A 571 -10.12 -7.81 -5.18
CA VAL A 571 -10.61 -9.09 -4.68
C VAL A 571 -12.13 -9.05 -4.70
N PRO A 572 -12.78 -9.66 -5.70
CA PRO A 572 -14.23 -9.60 -5.85
C PRO A 572 -14.97 -10.07 -4.59
N VAL A 573 -16.07 -9.39 -4.23
CA VAL A 573 -16.83 -9.65 -2.99
C VAL A 573 -17.30 -11.11 -2.84
N VAL A 574 -17.46 -11.82 -3.97
CA VAL A 574 -17.79 -13.25 -4.01
C VAL A 574 -16.81 -14.11 -3.22
N GLU A 575 -15.55 -13.67 -3.05
CA GLU A 575 -14.56 -14.39 -2.23
C GLU A 575 -14.97 -14.42 -0.75
N ALA A 576 -15.52 -13.34 -0.21
CA ALA A 576 -16.06 -13.33 1.15
C ALA A 576 -17.38 -14.09 1.27
N GLU A 577 -18.29 -13.90 0.31
CA GLU A 577 -19.63 -14.51 0.34
C GLU A 577 -19.54 -16.05 0.35
N GLN A 578 -18.66 -16.62 -0.47
CA GLN A 578 -18.41 -18.06 -0.49
C GLN A 578 -17.95 -18.62 0.87
N VAL A 579 -17.10 -17.87 1.60
CA VAL A 579 -16.67 -18.27 2.95
C VAL A 579 -17.85 -18.21 3.92
N VAL A 580 -18.56 -17.09 3.96
CA VAL A 580 -19.66 -16.89 4.91
C VAL A 580 -20.77 -17.93 4.70
N GLU A 581 -21.16 -18.18 3.46
CA GLU A 581 -22.14 -19.20 3.10
C GLU A 581 -21.65 -20.61 3.47
N GLY A 582 -20.40 -20.93 3.14
CA GLY A 582 -19.78 -22.22 3.43
C GLY A 582 -19.74 -22.57 4.91
N LEU A 583 -19.40 -21.58 5.76
CA LEU A 583 -19.34 -21.73 7.21
C LEU A 583 -20.73 -21.79 7.85
N ARG A 584 -21.67 -20.93 7.42
CA ARG A 584 -23.07 -20.97 7.90
C ARG A 584 -23.73 -22.31 7.61
N ALA A 585 -23.54 -22.85 6.41
CA ALA A 585 -24.07 -24.16 6.04
C ALA A 585 -23.53 -25.31 6.92
N ARG A 586 -22.40 -25.10 7.58
CA ARG A 586 -21.73 -26.07 8.47
C ARG A 586 -21.91 -25.76 9.95
N ASN A 587 -22.66 -24.71 10.28
CA ASN A 587 -22.82 -24.19 11.66
C ASN A 587 -21.48 -23.81 12.32
N VAL A 588 -20.49 -23.38 11.55
CA VAL A 588 -19.27 -22.77 12.08
C VAL A 588 -19.55 -21.29 12.36
N PRO A 589 -19.24 -20.75 13.56
CA PRO A 589 -19.50 -19.35 13.88
C PRO A 589 -18.81 -18.41 12.89
N VAL A 590 -19.60 -17.53 12.26
CA VAL A 590 -19.09 -16.52 11.34
C VAL A 590 -19.83 -15.19 11.49
N GLU A 591 -19.08 -14.12 11.71
CA GLU A 591 -19.54 -12.74 11.64
C GLU A 591 -19.19 -12.14 10.26
N TYR A 592 -20.08 -11.32 9.71
CA TYR A 592 -19.88 -10.71 8.39
C TYR A 592 -20.16 -9.21 8.43
N VAL A 593 -19.17 -8.42 8.03
CA VAL A 593 -19.27 -6.96 7.92
C VAL A 593 -19.01 -6.54 6.48
N LEU A 594 -20.09 -6.20 5.77
CA LEU A 594 -20.01 -5.61 4.44
C LEU A 594 -20.02 -4.08 4.52
N PHE A 595 -19.08 -3.44 3.82
CA PHE A 595 -19.00 -1.99 3.66
C PHE A 595 -19.51 -1.60 2.26
N PRO A 596 -20.74 -1.09 2.14
CA PRO A 596 -21.36 -0.84 0.82
C PRO A 596 -20.70 0.28 0.01
N ASP A 597 -19.92 1.14 0.67
CA ASP A 597 -19.32 2.35 0.13
C ASP A 597 -17.78 2.36 0.21
N GLU A 598 -17.18 1.17 0.24
CA GLU A 598 -15.73 0.94 0.22
C GLU A 598 -15.34 -0.08 -0.85
N GLY A 599 -14.05 -0.07 -1.22
CA GLY A 599 -13.42 -1.03 -2.13
C GLY A 599 -12.43 -1.94 -1.41
N HIS A 600 -11.20 -2.01 -1.93
CA HIS A 600 -10.11 -2.83 -1.38
C HIS A 600 -9.45 -2.18 -0.15
N GLY A 601 -10.20 -2.05 0.94
CA GLY A 601 -9.79 -1.38 2.19
C GLY A 601 -10.69 -0.20 2.56
N TRP A 602 -10.43 0.43 3.72
CA TRP A 602 -11.33 1.42 4.34
C TRP A 602 -10.77 2.83 4.22
N ARG A 603 -11.28 3.62 3.27
CA ARG A 603 -10.85 5.02 3.07
C ARG A 603 -11.59 5.99 3.98
N LYS A 604 -12.84 5.71 4.34
CA LYS A 604 -13.64 6.58 5.21
C LYS A 604 -13.38 6.26 6.67
N ASN A 605 -13.15 7.31 7.48
CA ASN A 605 -12.87 7.15 8.91
C ASN A 605 -13.97 6.37 9.65
N VAL A 606 -15.24 6.57 9.29
CA VAL A 606 -16.37 5.86 9.90
C VAL A 606 -16.31 4.34 9.67
N ASN A 607 -15.91 3.92 8.47
CA ASN A 607 -15.80 2.51 8.11
C ASN A 607 -14.57 1.87 8.74
N ARG A 608 -13.43 2.60 8.77
CA ARG A 608 -12.24 2.17 9.50
C ARG A 608 -12.52 1.97 10.99
N ILE A 609 -13.21 2.91 11.64
CA ILE A 609 -13.60 2.78 13.06
C ILE A 609 -14.53 1.58 13.26
N ARG A 610 -15.53 1.39 12.39
CA ARG A 610 -16.43 0.24 12.46
C ARG A 610 -15.67 -1.09 12.32
N SER A 611 -14.70 -1.16 11.40
CA SER A 611 -13.81 -2.31 11.24
C SER A 611 -12.97 -2.55 12.50
N ASP A 612 -12.30 -1.52 13.01
CA ASP A 612 -11.45 -1.61 14.21
C ASP A 612 -12.26 -2.08 15.42
N VAL A 613 -13.45 -1.51 15.66
CA VAL A 613 -14.32 -1.91 16.78
C VAL A 613 -14.76 -3.36 16.64
N ALA A 614 -15.20 -3.79 15.45
CA ALA A 614 -15.63 -5.16 15.22
C ALA A 614 -14.50 -6.16 15.41
N LEU A 615 -13.31 -5.87 14.87
CA LEU A 615 -12.13 -6.73 14.99
C LEU A 615 -11.62 -6.84 16.43
N VAL A 616 -11.50 -5.71 17.12
CA VAL A 616 -10.97 -5.67 18.49
C VAL A 616 -11.94 -6.34 19.46
N ASP A 617 -13.25 -6.11 19.31
CA ASP A 617 -14.25 -6.81 20.12
C ASP A 617 -14.25 -8.31 19.84
N PHE A 618 -14.18 -8.73 18.57
CA PHE A 618 -14.12 -10.15 18.19
C PHE A 618 -12.93 -10.87 18.83
N PHE A 619 -11.72 -10.32 18.72
CA PHE A 619 -10.55 -10.92 19.37
C PHE A 619 -10.57 -10.81 20.89
N ASP A 620 -11.11 -9.75 21.47
CA ASP A 620 -11.28 -9.61 22.92
C ASP A 620 -12.25 -10.68 23.48
N ARG A 621 -13.37 -10.97 22.78
CA ARG A 621 -14.31 -12.04 23.14
C ARG A 621 -13.64 -13.41 23.15
N HIS A 622 -12.95 -13.75 22.07
CA HIS A 622 -12.41 -15.10 21.89
C HIS A 622 -11.07 -15.35 22.62
N LEU A 623 -10.22 -14.33 22.76
CA LEU A 623 -8.86 -14.51 23.32
C LEU A 623 -8.74 -14.05 24.78
N VAL A 624 -9.58 -13.12 25.23
CA VAL A 624 -9.49 -12.53 26.58
C VAL A 624 -10.67 -12.97 27.45
N ARG A 625 -11.92 -12.75 26.99
CA ARG A 625 -13.13 -13.13 27.73
C ARG A 625 -13.44 -14.64 27.67
N GLY A 626 -12.91 -15.34 26.67
CA GLY A 626 -13.00 -16.80 26.54
C GLY A 626 -14.35 -17.30 25.99
N GLU A 627 -15.04 -16.49 25.18
CA GLU A 627 -16.18 -16.96 24.40
C GLU A 627 -15.68 -17.96 23.34
N ARG A 628 -16.29 -19.15 23.29
CA ARG A 628 -15.93 -20.22 22.34
C ARG A 628 -17.09 -20.53 21.43
#